data_AF-A0A7Y5BND5-F1
#
_entry.id   AF-A0A7Y5BND5-F1
#
_cell.length_a   1.000
_cell.length_b   1.000
_cell.length_c   1.000
_cell.angle_alpha   90.00
_cell.angle_beta   90.00
_cell.angle_gamma   90.00
#
_symmetry.space_group_name_H-M   'P 1'
#
loop_
_entity.id
_entity.type
_entity.pdbx_description
1 polymer ?
#
loop_
_entity_poly.entity_id
_entity_poly.type
_entity_poly.pdbx_seq_one_letter_code
_entity_poly.pdbx_strand_id
1 'polypeptide(L)' 'MAQSSHYTSFLLRLWRDDEHTPWRIQLEDPHTGARHGFASMERLVAFLDQQMGEALLEKAETNSLSESNPPA' A
#
# COMPACT_ATOMS: atom_id res chain seq x y z
N MET A 1 -18.63 0.40 -17.19
CA MET A 1 -18.49 1.06 -15.87
C MET A 1 -17.55 0.22 -15.03
N ALA A 2 -16.25 0.51 -15.06
CA ALA A 2 -15.28 -0.22 -14.24
C ALA A 2 -15.14 0.55 -12.93
N GLN A 3 -15.76 0.03 -11.87
CA GLN A 3 -15.54 0.53 -10.52
C GLN A 3 -14.10 0.14 -10.15
N SER A 4 -13.16 1.08 -10.24
CA SER A 4 -11.79 0.89 -9.78
C SER A 4 -11.81 0.72 -8.27
N SER A 5 -12.09 -0.49 -7.79
CA SER A 5 -11.78 -0.85 -6.41
C SER A 5 -10.27 -0.79 -6.32
N HIS A 6 -9.75 0.15 -5.52
CA HIS A 6 -8.32 0.23 -5.22
C HIS A 6 -7.97 -1.06 -4.48
N TYR A 7 -7.56 -2.07 -5.25
CA TYR A 7 -7.25 -3.40 -4.78
C TYR A 7 -5.73 -3.54 -4.78
N THR A 8 -5.17 -3.62 -3.59
CA THR A 8 -3.74 -3.83 -3.40
C THR A 8 -3.55 -5.20 -2.76
N SER A 9 -2.73 -6.05 -3.40
CA SER A 9 -2.34 -7.34 -2.85
C SER A 9 -0.85 -7.37 -2.59
N PHE A 10 -0.44 -8.05 -1.53
CA PHE A 10 0.96 -8.26 -1.19
C PHE A 10 1.17 -9.73 -0.79
N LEU A 11 2.35 -10.27 -1.10
CA LEU A 11 2.81 -11.53 -0.56
C LEU A 11 3.62 -11.27 0.72
N LEU A 12 3.10 -11.74 1.85
CA LEU A 12 3.79 -11.66 3.13
C LEU A 12 4.67 -12.90 3.36
N ARG A 13 5.95 -12.66 3.66
CA ARG A 13 6.92 -13.68 4.02
C ARG A 13 7.40 -13.42 5.45
N LEU A 14 7.35 -14.45 6.28
CA LEU A 14 7.95 -14.46 7.62
C LEU A 14 8.89 -15.64 7.73
N TRP A 15 10.12 -15.40 8.17
CA TRP A 15 11.10 -16.46 8.39
C TRP A 15 12.10 -16.05 9.46
N ARG A 16 12.79 -17.03 10.02
CA ARG A 16 13.96 -16.88 10.88
C ARG A 16 14.94 -17.98 10.51
N ASP A 17 16.23 -17.71 10.61
CA ASP A 17 17.27 -18.66 10.18
C ASP A 17 17.43 -19.77 11.22
N ASP A 18 17.24 -19.44 12.50
CA ASP A 18 17.26 -20.35 13.64
C ASP A 18 16.37 -19.82 14.79
N GLU A 19 16.22 -20.60 15.87
CA GLU A 19 15.35 -20.24 17.00
C GLU A 19 15.86 -19.06 17.84
N HIS A 20 17.16 -18.76 17.75
CA HIS A 20 17.81 -17.64 18.44
C HIS A 20 17.85 -16.36 17.60
N THR A 21 17.58 -16.45 16.30
CA THR A 21 17.47 -15.28 15.41
C THR A 21 16.11 -14.60 15.48
N PRO A 22 16.08 -13.26 15.37
CA PRO A 22 14.84 -12.52 15.27
C PRO A 22 14.09 -12.88 13.98
N TRP A 23 12.76 -12.84 14.05
CA TRP A 23 11.91 -12.98 12.88
C TRP A 23 12.17 -11.85 11.88
N ARG A 24 12.34 -12.24 10.61
CA ARG A 24 12.36 -11.34 9.47
C ARG A 24 10.98 -11.31 8.84
N ILE A 25 10.59 -10.12 8.42
CA ILE A 25 9.30 -9.84 7.79
C ILE A 25 9.59 -9.17 6.44
N GLN A 26 8.98 -9.66 5.37
CA GLN A 26 9.06 -9.02 4.06
C GLN A 26 7.70 -9.04 3.37
N LEU A 27 7.32 -7.90 2.79
CA LEU A 27 6.26 -7.82 1.80
C LEU A 27 6.85 -7.77 0.40
N GLU A 28 6.19 -8.44 -0.53
CA GLU A 28 6.45 -8.35 -1.96
C GLU A 28 5.17 -7.95 -2.69
N ASP A 29 5.23 -6.91 -3.51
CA ASP A 29 4.14 -6.54 -4.40
C ASP A 29 4.21 -7.43 -5.65
N PRO A 30 3.19 -8.25 -5.94
CA PRO A 30 3.19 -9.13 -7.10
C PRO A 30 3.05 -8.38 -8.43
N HIS A 31 2.55 -7.13 -8.44
CA HIS A 31 2.37 -6.34 -9.65
C HIS A 31 3.65 -5.64 -10.08
N THR A 32 4.43 -5.13 -9.12
CA THR A 32 5.66 -4.36 -9.39
C THR A 32 6.94 -5.15 -9.09
N GLY A 33 6.85 -6.24 -8.32
CA GLY A 33 8.01 -6.97 -7.79
C GLY A 33 8.75 -6.23 -6.67
N ALA A 34 8.21 -5.11 -6.18
CA ALA A 34 8.82 -4.33 -5.11
C ALA A 34 8.85 -5.13 -3.80
N ARG A 35 9.96 -5.04 -3.06
CA ARG A 35 10.18 -5.78 -1.81
C ARG A 35 10.48 -4.83 -0.67
N HIS A 36 9.73 -4.99 0.42
CA HIS A 36 9.84 -4.17 1.62
C HIS A 36 10.15 -5.08 2.81
N GLY A 37 11.32 -4.91 3.41
CA GLY A 37 11.71 -5.61 4.64
C GLY A 37 11.34 -4.80 5.88
N PHE A 38 10.83 -5.47 6.91
CA PHE A 38 10.45 -4.85 8.18
C PHE A 38 11.19 -5.50 9.34
N ALA A 39 11.69 -4.65 10.25
CA ALA A 39 12.36 -5.08 11.47
C ALA A 39 11.39 -5.48 12.59
N SER A 40 10.11 -5.12 12.47
CA SER A 40 9.08 -5.44 13.47
C SER A 40 7.68 -5.40 12.86
N MET A 41 6.71 -5.98 13.58
CA MET A 41 5.31 -6.03 13.16
C MET A 41 4.67 -4.63 13.14
N GLU A 42 5.04 -3.75 14.08
CA GLU A 42 4.51 -2.38 14.15
C GLU A 42 4.88 -1.57 12.89
N ARG A 43 6.11 -1.76 12.37
CA ARG A 43 6.55 -1.13 11.12
C ARG A 43 5.80 -1.66 9.91
N LEU A 44 5.49 -2.96 9.87
CA LEU A 44 4.66 -3.57 8.83
C LEU A 44 3.25 -2.95 8.83
N VAL A 45 2.61 -2.89 10.00
CA VAL A 45 1.25 -2.36 10.13
C VAL A 45 1.20 -0.87 9.76
N ALA A 46 2.16 -0.07 10.22
CA ALA A 46 2.25 1.34 9.85
C ALA A 46 2.38 1.54 8.34
N PHE A 47 3.16 0.69 7.66
CA PHE A 47 3.28 0.73 6.20
C PHE A 47 1.95 0.38 5.51
N LEU A 48 1.27 -0.68 5.96
CA LEU A 48 -0.03 -1.06 5.39
C LEU A 48 -1.09 0.02 5.60
N ASP A 49 -1.09 0.67 6.76
CA ASP A 49 -1.99 1.79 7.07
C ASP A 49 -1.74 2.98 6.13
N GLN A 50 -0.47 3.30 5.84
CA GLN A 50 -0.12 4.32 4.84
C GLN A 50 -0.62 3.96 3.45
N GLN A 51 -0.45 2.71 3.00
CA GLN A 51 -0.94 2.28 1.67
C GLN A 51 -2.47 2.36 1.55
N MET A 52 -3.21 2.11 2.64
CA MET A 52 -4.66 2.26 2.68
C MET A 52 -5.10 3.73 2.77
N GLY A 53 -4.30 4.58 3.45
CA GLY A 53 -4.53 6.01 3.58
C GLY A 53 -4.22 6.82 2.30
N GLU A 54 -3.16 6.48 1.57
CA GLU A 54 -2.83 7.10 0.27
C GLU A 54 -3.91 6.84 -0.78
N ALA A 55 -4.51 5.65 -0.78
CA ALA A 55 -5.66 5.33 -1.64
C ALA A 55 -6.88 6.26 -1.41
N LEU A 56 -6.95 6.92 -0.26
CA LEU A 56 -7.99 7.88 0.10
C LEU A 56 -7.67 9.32 -0.37
N LEU A 57 -6.39 9.68 -0.51
CA LEU A 57 -5.95 11.03 -0.90
C LEU A 57 -5.90 11.24 -2.43
N GLU A 58 -5.59 10.20 -3.20
CA GLU A 58 -5.45 10.29 -4.67
C GLU A 58 -6.76 10.70 -5.38
N LYS A 59 -7.93 10.50 -4.73
CA LYS A 59 -9.24 10.89 -5.25
C LYS A 59 -9.57 12.37 -5.07
N ALA A 60 -8.96 13.05 -4.10
CA ALA A 60 -9.28 14.45 -3.80
C ALA A 60 -8.71 15.40 -4.86
N GLU A 61 -7.54 15.10 -5.43
CA GLU A 61 -6.86 16.01 -6.38
C GLU A 61 -7.41 15.89 -7.81
N THR A 62 -7.86 14.70 -8.23
CA THR A 62 -8.37 14.49 -9.60
C THR A 62 -9.74 15.13 -9.83
N ASN A 63 -10.55 15.34 -8.79
CA ASN A 63 -11.89 15.91 -8.93
C ASN A 63 -11.93 17.46 -8.90
N SER A 64 -10.82 18.13 -8.55
CA SER A 64 -10.80 19.60 -8.39
C SER A 64 -10.45 20.41 -9.64
N LEU A 65 -9.99 19.77 -10.73
CA LEU A 65 -9.59 20.46 -11.96
C LEU A 65 -10.65 20.46 -13.09
N SER A 66 -11.81 19.82 -12.91
CA SER A 66 -12.79 19.65 -13.99
C SER A 66 -14.02 20.57 -13.94
N GLU A 67 -14.21 21.39 -12.90
CA GLU A 67 -15.47 22.16 -12.72
C GLU A 67 -15.26 23.68 -12.78
N SER A 68 -14.61 24.18 -13.84
CA SER A 68 -14.64 25.60 -14.16
C SER A 68 -14.93 25.84 -15.64
N ASN A 69 -16.22 25.72 -16.00
CA ASN A 69 -16.77 26.53 -17.08
C ASN A 69 -18.23 26.90 -16.80
N PRO A 70 -18.59 28.19 -16.67
CA PRO A 70 -19.98 28.62 -16.56
C PRO A 70 -20.64 28.65 -17.96
N PRO A 71 -21.91 28.24 -18.11
CA PRO A 71 -22.63 28.48 -19.34
C PRO A 71 -23.09 29.95 -19.41
N ALA A 72 -22.79 30.61 -20.53
CA ALA A 72 -23.44 31.83 -21.00
C ALA A 72 -24.45 31.49 -22.09
#